data_AF-A0A5F1Z1W5-F1
#
_entry.id   AF-A0A5F1Z1W5-F1
#
_cell.length_a   1.000
_cell.length_b   1.000
_cell.length_c   1.000
_cell.angle_alpha   90.00
_cell.angle_beta   90.00
_cell.angle_gamma   90.00
#
_symmetry.space_group_name_H-M   'P 1'
#
loop_
_entity.id
_entity.type
_entity.pdbx_description
1 polymer ?
#
loop_
_entity_poly.entity_id
_entity_poly.type
_entity_poly.pdbx_seq_one_letter_code
_entity_poly.pdbx_strand_id
1 'polypeptide(L)'
;MNTFIAFGAGLLFLLAISGFLNSRKNRESDSSYAEDSDFETERKYLVRVENLSGVLFFTAGIVQLHLYLELSDQLSSALWFFNLHIPAVFLIGPLTYLYFETLSGGSSILRAFHFFPALGSAIVMLPFYLRNGERKAAFLAHETPLDPFHTVILTLLVLGTISNLIYPIGLFRKVWRWRKNSSEKRPVSFLPFLFLFAGTVFVLSLFAAAQIFYMPLFPTASACLTILICSIFLMSVANPDLTRSFVKDSREARYKESRISGLDLNTVLIRLDELMTVKRLYLDENLTLGKLAAELDVQTHQLSEILNVRLGKSFREYVTRFRLEEAADLLLGEPERSILSVLYASGFNSKSSFHKLFQEYYGCSPSEFRNRESLKKRRDFSNADPPDLI
;
A
#
# COMPACT_ATOMS: atom_id res chain seq x y z
N MET A 1 -17.81 30.27 13.43
CA MET A 1 -17.74 29.20 12.41
C MET A 1 -17.09 29.72 11.11
N ASN A 2 -17.65 30.76 10.48
CA ASN A 2 -17.18 31.25 9.18
C ASN A 2 -15.70 31.68 9.15
N THR A 3 -15.21 32.39 10.18
CA THR A 3 -13.79 32.75 10.32
C THR A 3 -12.86 31.53 10.36
N PHE A 4 -13.31 30.43 10.98
CA PHE A 4 -12.53 29.20 11.06
C PHE A 4 -12.43 28.51 9.69
N ILE A 5 -13.53 28.50 8.92
CA ILE A 5 -13.55 27.95 7.56
C ILE A 5 -12.68 28.80 6.63
N ALA A 6 -12.74 30.14 6.74
CA ALA A 6 -11.88 31.06 6.01
C ALA A 6 -10.39 30.82 6.31
N PHE A 7 -10.05 30.60 7.58
CA PHE A 7 -8.70 30.21 7.98
C PHE A 7 -8.26 28.91 7.28
N GLY A 8 -9.12 27.90 7.21
CA GLY A 8 -8.83 26.66 6.47
C GLY A 8 -8.52 26.90 4.99
N ALA A 9 -9.28 27.75 4.32
CA ALA A 9 -9.01 28.13 2.93
C ALA A 9 -7.67 28.85 2.77
N GLY A 10 -7.39 29.84 3.65
CA GLY A 10 -6.12 30.56 3.66
C GLY A 10 -4.92 29.63 3.89
N LEU A 11 -5.03 28.70 4.84
CA LEU A 11 -3.99 27.70 5.12
C LEU A 11 -3.70 26.83 3.88
N LEU A 12 -4.73 26.37 3.17
CA LEU A 12 -4.56 25.58 1.94
C LEU A 12 -3.82 26.36 0.84
N PHE A 13 -4.14 27.64 0.62
CA PHE A 13 -3.42 28.45 -0.36
C PHE A 13 -1.97 28.70 0.05
N LEU A 14 -1.69 28.91 1.34
CA LEU A 14 -0.31 29.03 1.84
C LEU A 14 0.48 27.73 1.65
N LEU A 15 -0.13 26.58 1.92
CA LEU A 15 0.49 25.27 1.65
C LEU A 15 0.73 25.05 0.16
N ALA A 16 -0.19 25.49 -0.70
CA ALA A 16 -0.03 25.42 -2.14
C ALA A 16 1.18 26.24 -2.61
N ILE A 17 1.27 27.51 -2.17
CA ILE A 17 2.39 28.41 -2.47
C ILE A 17 3.71 27.82 -1.97
N SER A 18 3.72 27.31 -0.73
CA SER A 18 4.89 26.65 -0.14
C SER A 18 5.40 25.49 -1.02
N GLY A 19 4.50 24.61 -1.48
CA GLY A 19 4.85 23.51 -2.39
C GLY A 19 5.45 24.00 -3.71
N PHE A 20 4.87 25.02 -4.33
CA PHE A 20 5.42 25.60 -5.57
C PHE A 20 6.79 26.25 -5.36
N LEU A 21 7.00 26.94 -4.25
CA LEU A 21 8.30 27.55 -3.91
C LEU A 21 9.36 26.48 -3.64
N ASN A 22 9.03 25.42 -2.90
CA ASN A 22 9.94 24.30 -2.64
C ASN A 22 10.29 23.55 -3.94
N SER A 23 9.31 23.32 -4.80
CA SER A 23 9.53 22.76 -6.13
C SER A 23 10.51 23.60 -6.95
N ARG A 24 10.35 24.93 -6.95
CA ARG A 24 11.27 25.84 -7.64
C ARG A 24 12.68 25.80 -7.02
N LYS A 25 12.78 25.84 -5.69
CA LYS A 25 14.06 25.71 -4.98
C LYS A 25 14.79 24.40 -5.33
N ASN A 26 14.07 23.28 -5.38
CA ASN A 26 14.63 21.99 -5.77
C ASN A 26 15.04 21.93 -7.26
N ARG A 27 14.45 22.78 -8.12
CA ARG A 27 14.93 22.95 -9.50
C ARG A 27 16.19 23.81 -9.56
N GLU A 28 16.38 24.76 -8.65
CA GLU A 28 17.51 25.69 -8.66
C GLU A 28 18.73 25.18 -7.88
N SER A 29 18.60 24.13 -7.06
CA SER A 29 19.73 23.51 -6.33
C SER A 29 20.82 23.01 -7.29
N ASP A 30 22.07 23.35 -6.98
CA ASP A 30 23.23 23.40 -7.88
C ASP A 30 23.46 22.18 -8.79
N SER A 31 23.73 22.49 -10.06
CA SER A 31 24.10 21.54 -11.13
C SER A 31 25.52 20.97 -11.00
N SER A 32 26.28 21.34 -9.96
CA SER A 32 27.66 20.88 -9.76
C SER A 32 27.78 19.38 -9.48
N TYR A 33 26.67 18.72 -9.13
CA TYR A 33 26.55 17.27 -8.93
C TYR A 33 25.67 16.59 -9.99
N ALA A 34 25.37 17.28 -11.11
CA ALA A 34 24.47 16.77 -12.16
C ALA A 34 25.00 15.54 -12.91
N GLU A 35 26.26 15.16 -12.72
CA GLU A 35 26.83 13.91 -13.27
C GLU A 35 26.43 12.66 -12.47
N ASP A 36 25.87 12.81 -11.25
CA ASP A 36 25.37 11.69 -10.46
C ASP A 36 23.90 11.36 -10.83
N SER A 37 23.68 10.20 -11.47
CA SER A 37 22.37 9.74 -11.93
C SER A 37 21.36 9.55 -10.80
N ASP A 38 21.84 9.21 -9.59
CA ASP A 38 20.97 8.98 -8.43
C ASP A 38 20.48 10.33 -7.88
N PHE A 39 21.36 11.33 -7.85
CA PHE A 39 21.02 12.69 -7.43
C PHE A 39 19.99 13.33 -8.37
N GLU A 40 20.15 13.19 -9.70
CA GLU A 40 19.20 13.74 -10.65
C GLU A 40 17.81 13.09 -10.54
N THR A 41 17.78 11.79 -10.26
CA THR A 41 16.54 11.02 -10.07
C THR A 41 15.81 11.45 -8.80
N GLU A 42 16.53 11.61 -7.68
CA GLU A 42 15.97 12.09 -6.42
C GLU A 42 15.45 13.53 -6.55
N ARG A 43 16.19 14.40 -7.22
CA ARG A 43 15.76 15.78 -7.49
C ARG A 43 14.47 15.83 -8.30
N LYS A 44 14.39 15.10 -9.43
CA LYS A 44 13.16 15.02 -10.25
C LYS A 44 11.97 14.51 -9.45
N TYR A 45 12.21 13.52 -8.58
CA TYR A 45 11.21 13.00 -7.65
C TYR A 45 10.70 14.08 -6.70
N LEU A 46 11.58 14.81 -5.99
CA LEU A 46 11.19 15.84 -5.04
C LEU A 46 10.41 16.97 -5.71
N VAL A 47 10.87 17.45 -6.87
CA VAL A 47 10.16 18.46 -7.66
C VAL A 47 8.75 17.98 -8.02
N ARG A 48 8.58 16.70 -8.39
CA ARG A 48 7.27 16.15 -8.74
C ARG A 48 6.33 16.08 -7.54
N VAL A 49 6.83 15.62 -6.38
CA VAL A 49 6.04 15.55 -5.14
C VAL A 49 5.54 16.94 -4.72
N GLU A 50 6.43 17.94 -4.72
CA GLU A 50 6.12 19.32 -4.33
C GLU A 50 5.13 20.02 -5.29
N ASN A 51 5.25 19.77 -6.60
CA ASN A 51 4.26 20.28 -7.56
C ASN A 51 2.89 19.64 -7.36
N LEU A 52 2.83 18.33 -7.12
CA LEU A 52 1.57 17.62 -6.93
C LEU A 52 0.87 18.04 -5.63
N SER A 53 1.61 18.19 -4.52
CA SER A 53 1.06 18.71 -3.27
C SER A 53 0.55 20.15 -3.47
N GLY A 54 1.32 20.99 -4.17
CA GLY A 54 0.93 22.36 -4.50
C GLY A 54 -0.41 22.44 -5.25
N VAL A 55 -0.55 21.67 -6.33
CA VAL A 55 -1.81 21.60 -7.11
C VAL A 55 -2.96 21.04 -6.29
N LEU A 56 -2.72 20.00 -5.48
CA LEU A 56 -3.74 19.40 -4.62
C LEU A 56 -4.27 20.40 -3.60
N PHE A 57 -3.39 21.10 -2.88
CA PHE A 57 -3.78 22.10 -1.89
C PHE A 57 -4.44 23.33 -2.52
N PHE A 58 -3.98 23.76 -3.70
CA PHE A 58 -4.64 24.84 -4.44
C PHE A 58 -6.08 24.46 -4.82
N THR A 59 -6.25 23.24 -5.34
CA THR A 59 -7.57 22.70 -5.73
C THR A 59 -8.50 22.58 -4.52
N ALA A 60 -8.02 22.03 -3.41
CA ALA A 60 -8.78 21.98 -2.16
C ALA A 60 -9.09 23.39 -1.63
N GLY A 61 -8.17 24.35 -1.81
CA GLY A 61 -8.34 25.75 -1.41
C GLY A 61 -9.51 26.42 -2.13
N ILE A 62 -9.67 26.14 -3.43
CA ILE A 62 -10.84 26.61 -4.21
C ILE A 62 -12.14 26.08 -3.60
N VAL A 63 -12.20 24.79 -3.24
CA VAL A 63 -13.39 24.17 -2.63
C VAL A 63 -13.68 24.80 -1.26
N GLN A 64 -12.66 24.94 -0.40
CA GLN A 64 -12.83 25.50 0.94
C GLN A 64 -13.20 26.99 0.90
N LEU A 65 -12.64 27.75 -0.04
CA LEU A 65 -13.00 29.16 -0.27
C LEU A 65 -14.44 29.29 -0.73
N HIS A 66 -14.89 28.41 -1.64
CA HIS A 66 -16.29 28.41 -2.06
C HIS A 66 -17.24 28.14 -0.90
N LEU A 67 -16.96 27.10 -0.10
CA LEU A 67 -17.75 26.79 1.10
C LEU A 67 -17.78 27.96 2.08
N TYR A 68 -16.66 28.66 2.28
CA TYR A 68 -16.64 29.87 3.11
C TYR A 68 -17.56 30.97 2.54
N LEU A 69 -17.43 31.30 1.26
CA LEU A 69 -18.20 32.37 0.63
C LEU A 69 -19.71 32.07 0.63
N GLU A 70 -20.08 30.81 0.45
CA GLU A 70 -21.47 30.35 0.52
C GLU A 70 -22.01 30.44 1.96
N LEU A 71 -21.31 29.88 2.95
CA LEU A 71 -21.76 29.87 4.35
C LEU A 71 -21.73 31.25 5.03
N SER A 72 -21.09 32.23 4.41
CA SER A 72 -21.04 33.62 4.89
C SER A 72 -21.91 34.58 4.09
N ASP A 73 -22.71 34.07 3.13
CA ASP A 73 -23.55 34.84 2.22
C ASP A 73 -22.78 35.90 1.38
N GLN A 74 -21.46 35.75 1.27
CA GLN A 74 -20.59 36.68 0.52
C GLN A 74 -20.46 36.32 -0.96
N LEU A 75 -20.97 35.17 -1.37
CA LEU A 75 -20.90 34.66 -2.74
C LEU A 75 -21.57 35.57 -3.77
N SER A 76 -22.55 36.37 -3.34
CA SER A 76 -23.21 37.42 -4.11
C SER A 76 -22.25 38.50 -4.63
N SER A 77 -21.15 38.77 -3.90
CA SER A 77 -20.11 39.71 -4.31
C SER A 77 -19.11 39.14 -5.32
N ALA A 78 -19.08 37.81 -5.46
CA ALA A 78 -18.12 37.07 -6.29
C ALA A 78 -18.82 36.09 -7.24
N LEU A 79 -19.83 36.57 -7.98
CA LEU A 79 -20.63 35.74 -8.90
C LEU A 79 -19.79 35.01 -9.97
N TRP A 80 -18.62 35.54 -10.32
CA TRP A 80 -17.67 34.90 -11.24
C TRP A 80 -17.02 33.64 -10.65
N PHE A 81 -16.93 33.55 -9.31
CA PHE A 81 -16.33 32.43 -8.59
C PHE A 81 -17.34 31.32 -8.27
N PHE A 82 -18.64 31.61 -8.38
CA PHE A 82 -19.70 30.63 -8.18
C PHE A 82 -19.50 29.40 -9.09
N ASN A 83 -19.75 28.19 -8.57
CA ASN A 83 -19.54 26.89 -9.23
C ASN A 83 -18.10 26.52 -9.64
N LEU A 84 -17.09 27.37 -9.42
CA LEU A 84 -15.71 27.06 -9.82
C LEU A 84 -15.13 25.86 -9.04
N HIS A 85 -15.70 25.57 -7.88
CA HIS A 85 -15.36 24.42 -7.07
C HIS A 85 -15.78 23.08 -7.69
N ILE A 86 -16.73 23.04 -8.63
CA ILE A 86 -17.26 21.78 -9.18
C ILE A 86 -16.16 21.00 -9.93
N PRO A 87 -15.45 21.59 -10.93
CA PRO A 87 -14.29 20.93 -11.52
C PRO A 87 -13.20 20.56 -10.50
N ALA A 88 -12.98 21.42 -9.49
CA ALA A 88 -12.00 21.18 -8.44
C ALA A 88 -12.34 19.93 -7.61
N VAL A 89 -13.62 19.70 -7.28
CA VAL A 89 -14.08 18.49 -6.61
C VAL A 89 -13.70 17.25 -7.43
N PHE A 90 -13.89 17.25 -8.75
CA PHE A 90 -13.51 16.10 -9.59
C PHE A 90 -11.98 15.86 -9.66
N LEU A 91 -11.16 16.88 -9.38
CA LEU A 91 -9.70 16.77 -9.38
C LEU A 91 -9.12 16.21 -8.07
N ILE A 92 -9.78 16.45 -6.92
CA ILE A 92 -9.24 16.11 -5.59
C ILE A 92 -8.87 14.62 -5.48
N GLY A 93 -9.78 13.72 -5.85
CA GLY A 93 -9.57 12.27 -5.80
C GLY A 93 -8.39 11.79 -6.65
N PRO A 94 -8.38 12.04 -7.98
CA PRO A 94 -7.26 11.72 -8.86
C PRO A 94 -5.92 12.29 -8.39
N LEU A 95 -5.90 13.57 -7.97
CA LEU A 95 -4.68 14.24 -7.50
C LEU A 95 -4.17 13.62 -6.21
N THR A 96 -5.06 13.29 -5.27
CA THR A 96 -4.69 12.61 -4.01
C THR A 96 -4.07 11.24 -4.30
N TYR A 97 -4.66 10.49 -5.24
CA TYR A 97 -4.10 9.20 -5.65
C TYR A 97 -2.74 9.34 -6.33
N LEU A 98 -2.59 10.29 -7.27
CA LEU A 98 -1.31 10.58 -7.92
C LEU A 98 -0.22 11.02 -6.93
N TYR A 99 -0.59 11.88 -5.99
CA TYR A 99 0.30 12.34 -4.93
C TYR A 99 0.79 11.16 -4.10
N PHE A 100 -0.13 10.30 -3.63
CA PHE A 100 0.21 9.09 -2.88
C PHE A 100 1.11 8.14 -3.68
N GLU A 101 0.78 7.84 -4.94
CA GLU A 101 1.60 6.98 -5.80
C GLU A 101 3.01 7.51 -5.96
N THR A 102 3.12 8.83 -6.20
CA THR A 102 4.42 9.49 -6.34
C THR A 102 5.18 9.37 -5.03
N LEU A 103 4.57 9.76 -3.91
CA LEU A 103 5.17 9.70 -2.57
C LEU A 103 5.69 8.30 -2.20
N SER A 104 4.96 7.25 -2.57
CA SER A 104 5.37 5.85 -2.37
C SER A 104 6.43 5.35 -3.39
N GLY A 105 7.11 6.24 -4.12
CA GLY A 105 8.16 5.92 -5.09
C GLY A 105 7.66 5.27 -6.37
N GLY A 106 6.42 5.55 -6.76
CA GLY A 106 5.81 4.97 -7.93
C GLY A 106 5.83 5.78 -9.20
N SER A 107 5.90 5.07 -10.33
CA SER A 107 5.25 5.53 -11.55
C SER A 107 3.75 5.23 -11.44
N SER A 108 2.93 6.28 -11.38
CA SER A 108 1.48 6.10 -11.49
C SER A 108 1.10 5.83 -12.95
N ILE A 109 0.27 4.82 -13.18
CA ILE A 109 -0.38 4.54 -14.47
C ILE A 109 -1.77 5.21 -14.50
N LEU A 110 -2.07 6.16 -13.58
CA LEU A 110 -3.34 6.87 -13.63
C LEU A 110 -3.44 7.60 -14.97
N ARG A 111 -4.31 7.10 -15.84
CA ARG A 111 -4.42 7.58 -17.21
C ARG A 111 -5.13 8.93 -17.23
N ALA A 112 -4.91 9.70 -18.30
CA ALA A 112 -5.49 11.03 -18.47
C ALA A 112 -7.04 11.05 -18.35
N PHE A 113 -7.72 9.94 -18.63
CA PHE A 113 -9.19 9.88 -18.55
C PHE A 113 -9.75 10.14 -17.15
N HIS A 114 -8.97 9.91 -16.08
CA HIS A 114 -9.40 10.21 -14.71
C HIS A 114 -9.60 11.72 -14.48
N PHE A 115 -9.03 12.57 -15.33
CA PHE A 115 -9.17 14.03 -15.29
C PHE A 115 -10.27 14.55 -16.24
N PHE A 116 -10.81 13.71 -17.13
CA PHE A 116 -11.90 14.11 -18.02
C PHE A 116 -13.18 14.53 -17.31
N PRO A 117 -13.59 13.94 -16.17
CA PRO A 117 -14.74 14.45 -15.42
C PRO A 117 -14.59 15.92 -14.97
N ALA A 118 -13.38 16.34 -14.60
CA ALA A 118 -13.10 17.73 -14.24
C ALA A 118 -13.23 18.66 -15.45
N LEU A 119 -12.65 18.26 -16.60
CA LEU A 119 -12.78 19.02 -17.84
C LEU A 119 -14.24 19.07 -18.34
N GLY A 120 -14.94 17.94 -18.31
CA GLY A 120 -16.34 17.83 -18.73
C GLY A 120 -17.26 18.68 -17.86
N SER A 121 -17.09 18.65 -16.53
CA SER A 121 -17.85 19.51 -15.63
C SER A 121 -17.57 21.00 -15.86
N ALA A 122 -16.32 21.38 -16.15
CA ALA A 122 -15.99 22.76 -16.52
C ALA A 122 -16.72 23.20 -17.80
N ILE A 123 -16.76 22.34 -18.82
CA ILE A 123 -17.48 22.58 -20.09
C ILE A 123 -18.98 22.73 -19.83
N VAL A 124 -19.58 21.84 -19.03
CA VAL A 124 -21.01 21.90 -18.66
C VAL A 124 -21.34 23.17 -17.88
N MET A 125 -20.38 23.76 -17.15
CA MET A 125 -20.57 25.03 -16.45
C MET A 125 -20.45 26.28 -17.34
N LEU A 126 -19.89 26.18 -18.55
CA LEU A 126 -19.70 27.33 -19.44
C LEU A 126 -20.99 28.12 -19.72
N PRO A 127 -22.15 27.50 -20.03
CA PRO A 127 -23.39 28.24 -20.27
C PRO A 127 -23.81 29.12 -19.09
N PHE A 128 -23.52 28.72 -17.85
CA PHE A 128 -23.79 29.54 -16.68
C PHE A 128 -22.85 30.74 -16.59
N TYR A 129 -21.56 30.55 -16.86
CA TYR A 129 -20.60 31.65 -16.87
C TYR A 129 -20.87 32.67 -17.97
N LEU A 130 -21.51 32.26 -19.08
CA LEU A 130 -21.93 33.16 -20.15
C LEU A 130 -23.20 33.97 -19.81
N ARG A 131 -23.92 33.65 -18.71
CA ARG A 131 -25.06 34.45 -18.26
C ARG A 131 -24.61 35.84 -17.77
N ASN A 132 -25.46 36.84 -17.95
CA ASN A 132 -25.25 38.19 -17.40
C ASN A 132 -25.27 38.16 -15.84
N GLY A 133 -24.78 39.24 -15.21
CA GLY A 133 -24.70 39.34 -13.76
C GLY A 133 -26.06 39.20 -13.07
N GLU A 134 -27.11 39.82 -13.62
CA GLU A 134 -28.46 39.78 -13.07
C GLU A 134 -29.03 38.35 -13.02
N ARG A 135 -28.92 37.57 -14.11
CA ARG A 135 -29.40 36.18 -14.10
C ARG A 135 -28.61 35.30 -13.15
N LYS A 136 -27.32 35.57 -12.96
CA LYS A 136 -26.50 34.86 -11.96
C LYS A 136 -26.94 35.21 -10.53
N ALA A 137 -27.21 36.49 -10.27
CA ALA A 137 -27.71 36.95 -8.98
C ALA A 137 -29.09 36.37 -8.66
N ALA A 138 -30.04 36.43 -9.61
CA ALA A 138 -31.39 35.85 -9.47
C ALA A 138 -31.35 34.33 -9.25
N PHE A 139 -30.43 33.62 -9.91
CA PHE A 139 -30.20 32.20 -9.69
C PHE A 139 -29.71 31.92 -8.26
N LEU A 140 -28.72 32.69 -7.78
CA LEU A 140 -28.18 32.53 -6.43
C LEU A 140 -29.20 32.88 -5.33
N ALA A 141 -30.01 33.91 -5.57
CA ALA A 141 -31.10 34.33 -4.68
C ALA A 141 -32.30 33.36 -4.69
N HIS A 142 -32.23 32.25 -5.44
CA HIS A 142 -33.31 31.27 -5.59
C HIS A 142 -34.62 31.87 -6.13
N GLU A 143 -34.54 32.97 -6.89
CA GLU A 143 -35.69 33.59 -7.56
C GLU A 143 -36.16 32.79 -8.78
N THR A 144 -35.32 31.86 -9.26
CA THR A 144 -35.59 31.00 -10.42
C THR A 144 -35.55 29.51 -10.06
N PRO A 145 -36.39 29.03 -9.12
CA PRO A 145 -36.29 27.66 -8.57
C PRO A 145 -36.54 26.55 -9.59
N LEU A 146 -37.18 26.86 -10.73
CA LEU A 146 -37.43 25.93 -11.83
C LEU A 146 -36.32 25.92 -12.89
N ASP A 147 -35.23 26.70 -12.71
CA ASP A 147 -34.10 26.67 -13.64
C ASP A 147 -33.43 25.29 -13.61
N PRO A 148 -33.38 24.56 -14.75
CA PRO A 148 -32.78 23.23 -14.80
C PRO A 148 -31.30 23.23 -14.43
N PHE A 149 -30.63 24.37 -14.41
CA PHE A 149 -29.23 24.45 -14.00
C PHE A 149 -29.02 24.08 -12.52
N HIS A 150 -30.03 24.23 -11.65
CA HIS A 150 -29.97 23.73 -10.27
C HIS A 150 -29.79 22.22 -10.22
N THR A 151 -30.56 21.47 -11.03
CA THR A 151 -30.45 20.00 -11.08
C THR A 151 -29.14 19.55 -11.70
N VAL A 152 -28.62 20.28 -12.70
CA VAL A 152 -27.29 20.03 -13.27
C VAL A 152 -26.19 20.18 -12.22
N ILE A 153 -26.17 21.27 -11.45
CA ILE A 153 -25.19 21.48 -10.37
C ILE A 153 -25.28 20.34 -9.34
N LEU A 154 -26.47 20.03 -8.84
CA LEU A 154 -26.66 18.96 -7.86
C LEU A 154 -26.17 17.60 -8.40
N THR A 155 -26.50 17.28 -9.66
CA THR A 155 -26.06 16.03 -10.30
C THR A 155 -24.54 15.95 -10.37
N LEU A 156 -23.88 17.04 -10.78
CA LEU A 156 -22.41 17.07 -10.85
C LEU A 156 -21.76 16.97 -9.47
N LEU A 157 -22.34 17.60 -8.45
CA LEU A 157 -21.84 17.50 -7.08
C LEU A 157 -21.96 16.06 -6.55
N VAL A 158 -23.09 15.39 -6.77
CA VAL A 158 -23.26 13.98 -6.38
C VAL A 158 -22.26 13.08 -7.10
N LEU A 159 -22.09 13.23 -8.42
CA LEU A 159 -21.09 12.49 -9.19
C LEU A 159 -19.66 12.78 -8.73
N GLY A 160 -19.36 14.04 -8.37
CA GLY A 160 -18.09 14.46 -7.81
C GLY A 160 -17.80 13.81 -6.46
N THR A 161 -18.80 13.77 -5.57
CA THR A 161 -18.71 13.10 -4.27
C THR A 161 -18.46 11.59 -4.44
N ILE A 162 -19.21 10.92 -5.33
CA ILE A 162 -19.01 9.50 -5.65
C ILE A 162 -17.59 9.27 -6.20
N SER A 163 -17.15 10.09 -7.15
CA SER A 163 -15.80 10.02 -7.72
C SER A 163 -14.73 10.09 -6.62
N ASN A 164 -14.87 11.02 -5.67
CA ASN A 164 -13.91 11.19 -4.57
C ASN A 164 -13.90 10.04 -3.57
N LEU A 165 -14.96 9.22 -3.47
CA LEU A 165 -14.97 8.04 -2.60
C LEU A 165 -14.22 6.85 -3.21
N ILE A 166 -14.11 6.78 -4.54
CA ILE A 166 -13.44 5.66 -5.25
C ILE A 166 -11.93 5.62 -4.96
N TYR A 167 -11.26 6.77 -5.00
CA TYR A 167 -9.80 6.83 -4.86
C TYR A 167 -9.30 6.41 -3.46
N PRO A 168 -9.91 6.89 -2.35
CA PRO A 168 -9.58 6.41 -1.03
C PRO A 168 -9.72 4.89 -0.91
N ILE A 169 -10.81 4.30 -1.41
CA ILE A 169 -11.01 2.85 -1.38
C ILE A 169 -9.85 2.12 -2.07
N GLY A 170 -9.41 2.61 -3.24
CA GLY A 170 -8.24 2.07 -3.95
C GLY A 170 -6.95 2.16 -3.14
N LEU A 171 -6.69 3.33 -2.53
CA LEU A 171 -5.52 3.55 -1.66
C LEU A 171 -5.53 2.66 -0.43
N PHE A 172 -6.67 2.53 0.25
CA PHE A 172 -6.84 1.66 1.41
C PHE A 172 -6.52 0.21 1.06
N ARG A 173 -7.06 -0.32 -0.04
CA ARG A 173 -6.77 -1.68 -0.50
C ARG A 173 -5.28 -1.87 -0.79
N LYS A 174 -4.59 -0.83 -1.29
CA LYS A 174 -3.15 -0.86 -1.54
C LYS A 174 -2.35 -0.90 -0.23
N VAL A 175 -2.58 0.04 0.67
CA VAL A 175 -1.93 0.12 1.98
C VAL A 175 -2.20 -1.13 2.82
N TRP A 176 -3.42 -1.65 2.77
CA TRP A 176 -3.78 -2.88 3.48
C TRP A 176 -3.02 -4.11 2.96
N ARG A 177 -2.83 -4.23 1.64
CA ARG A 177 -2.02 -5.30 1.04
C ARG A 177 -0.56 -5.18 1.45
N TRP A 178 0.01 -3.98 1.42
CA TRP A 178 1.36 -3.71 1.91
C TRP A 178 1.52 -4.13 3.37
N ARG A 179 0.59 -3.72 4.24
CA ARG A 179 0.57 -4.10 5.65
C ARG A 179 0.53 -5.62 5.86
N LYS A 180 -0.27 -6.35 5.07
CA LYS A 180 -0.39 -7.81 5.19
C LYS A 180 0.88 -8.55 4.76
N ASN A 181 1.61 -8.00 3.79
CA ASN A 181 2.80 -8.65 3.20
C ASN A 181 4.11 -8.22 3.87
N SER A 182 4.12 -7.20 4.71
CA SER A 182 5.32 -6.79 5.46
C SER A 182 5.61 -7.79 6.60
N SER A 183 6.79 -8.43 6.55
CA SER A 183 7.28 -9.38 7.57
C SER A 183 7.72 -8.72 8.88
N GLU A 184 7.94 -7.40 8.88
CA GLU A 184 8.38 -6.67 10.07
C GLU A 184 7.22 -6.34 11.01
N LYS A 185 7.48 -6.48 12.31
CA LYS A 185 6.55 -6.10 13.38
C LYS A 185 6.25 -4.60 13.29
N ARG A 186 5.07 -4.29 12.74
CA ARG A 186 4.37 -2.98 12.78
C ARG A 186 5.26 -1.78 12.44
N PRO A 187 5.40 -1.40 11.17
CA PRO A 187 5.91 -0.07 10.84
C PRO A 187 4.98 0.98 11.45
N VAL A 188 5.43 1.61 12.54
CA VAL A 188 4.69 2.60 13.34
C VAL A 188 4.24 3.78 12.47
N SER A 189 4.93 4.00 11.35
CA SER A 189 4.69 5.05 10.38
C SER A 189 3.31 4.99 9.71
N PHE A 190 2.69 3.81 9.53
CA PHE A 190 1.40 3.72 8.83
C PHE A 190 0.21 4.16 9.67
N LEU A 191 0.29 4.05 11.01
CA LEU A 191 -0.88 4.24 11.87
C LEU A 191 -1.43 5.68 11.82
N PRO A 192 -0.60 6.74 11.93
CA PRO A 192 -1.08 8.12 11.80
C PRO A 192 -1.66 8.42 10.40
N PHE A 193 -1.07 7.85 9.34
CA PHE A 193 -1.58 8.00 7.98
C PHE A 193 -2.93 7.29 7.79
N LEU A 194 -3.15 6.13 8.43
CA LEU A 194 -4.45 5.47 8.46
C LEU A 194 -5.52 6.30 9.19
N PHE A 195 -5.15 7.03 10.25
CA PHE A 195 -6.05 7.95 10.93
C PHE A 195 -6.44 9.13 10.04
N LEU A 196 -5.48 9.77 9.36
CA LEU A 196 -5.77 10.84 8.38
C LEU A 196 -6.63 10.34 7.23
N PHE A 197 -6.38 9.12 6.78
CA PHE A 197 -7.18 8.46 5.76
C PHE A 197 -8.64 8.25 6.22
N ALA A 198 -8.83 7.73 7.44
CA ALA A 198 -10.16 7.56 8.03
C ALA A 198 -10.87 8.91 8.20
N GLY A 199 -10.15 9.96 8.64
CA GLY A 199 -10.67 11.33 8.72
C GLY A 199 -11.11 11.87 7.35
N THR A 200 -10.37 11.57 6.28
CA THR A 200 -10.75 11.95 4.91
C THR A 200 -12.05 11.27 4.48
N VAL A 201 -12.18 9.96 4.68
CA VAL A 201 -13.42 9.22 4.36
C VAL A 201 -14.59 9.73 5.19
N PHE A 202 -14.38 10.03 6.46
CA PHE A 202 -15.38 10.60 7.35
C PHE A 202 -15.89 11.96 6.85
N VAL A 203 -14.99 12.88 6.51
CA VAL A 203 -15.35 14.20 5.96
C VAL A 203 -16.13 14.07 4.65
N LEU A 204 -15.68 13.22 3.72
CA LEU A 204 -16.39 12.98 2.46
C LEU A 204 -17.79 12.39 2.71
N SER A 205 -17.93 11.51 3.69
CA SER A 205 -19.22 10.92 4.07
C SER A 205 -20.16 11.96 4.69
N LEU A 206 -19.64 12.91 5.47
CA LEU A 206 -20.43 14.04 5.97
C LEU A 206 -20.94 14.93 4.84
N PHE A 207 -20.11 15.26 3.84
CA PHE A 207 -20.56 16.02 2.68
C PHE A 207 -21.62 15.27 1.87
N ALA A 208 -21.44 13.96 1.66
CA ALA A 208 -22.44 13.12 1.01
C ALA A 208 -23.77 13.12 1.78
N ALA A 209 -23.71 12.97 3.11
CA ALA A 209 -24.89 12.98 3.96
C ALA A 209 -25.57 14.35 3.98
N ALA A 210 -24.80 15.44 3.98
CA ALA A 210 -25.30 16.80 3.93
C ALA A 210 -26.06 17.08 2.61
N GLN A 211 -25.56 16.55 1.49
CA GLN A 211 -26.19 16.68 0.18
C GLN A 211 -27.50 15.88 0.05
N ILE A 212 -27.57 14.68 0.62
CA ILE A 212 -28.70 13.75 0.41
C ILE A 212 -29.78 13.89 1.47
N PHE A 213 -29.41 14.06 2.74
CA PHE A 213 -30.32 13.89 3.87
C PHE A 213 -30.56 15.16 4.68
N TYR A 214 -29.53 15.98 4.93
CA TYR A 214 -29.65 17.09 5.87
C TYR A 214 -28.66 18.24 5.55
N MET A 215 -29.13 19.21 4.76
CA MET A 215 -28.35 20.38 4.34
C MET A 215 -27.69 21.18 5.50
N PRO A 216 -28.31 21.32 6.69
CA PRO A 216 -27.66 21.96 7.84
C PRO A 216 -26.38 21.26 8.37
N LEU A 217 -26.01 20.08 7.85
CA LEU A 217 -24.70 19.46 8.14
C LEU A 217 -23.53 20.12 7.40
N PHE A 218 -23.78 20.90 6.34
CA PHE A 218 -22.73 21.51 5.52
C PHE A 218 -21.69 22.33 6.33
N PRO A 219 -22.10 23.22 7.26
CA PRO A 219 -21.15 23.95 8.10
C PRO A 219 -20.27 23.02 8.94
N THR A 220 -20.87 21.95 9.50
CA THR A 220 -20.17 20.94 10.30
C THR A 220 -19.17 20.16 9.44
N ALA A 221 -19.57 19.71 8.26
CA ALA A 221 -18.69 19.03 7.31
C ALA A 221 -17.49 19.91 6.92
N SER A 222 -17.73 21.21 6.67
CA SER A 222 -16.70 22.19 6.34
C SER A 222 -15.75 22.50 7.50
N ALA A 223 -16.27 22.54 8.74
CA ALA A 223 -15.43 22.65 9.93
C ALA A 223 -14.57 21.39 10.14
N CYS A 224 -15.12 20.19 9.95
CA CYS A 224 -14.36 18.95 10.00
C CYS A 224 -13.28 18.88 8.92
N LEU A 225 -13.54 19.38 7.71
CA LEU A 225 -12.54 19.51 6.65
C LEU A 225 -11.40 20.45 7.09
N THR A 226 -11.72 21.61 7.70
CA THR A 226 -10.71 22.52 8.26
C THR A 226 -9.85 21.83 9.32
N ILE A 227 -10.47 21.07 10.25
CA ILE A 227 -9.74 20.31 11.28
C ILE A 227 -8.82 19.26 10.66
N LEU A 228 -9.29 18.55 9.62
CA LEU A 228 -8.47 17.57 8.89
C LEU A 228 -7.26 18.24 8.25
N ILE A 229 -7.42 19.40 7.60
CA ILE A 229 -6.33 20.16 7.00
C ILE A 229 -5.32 20.60 8.06
N CYS A 230 -5.79 21.15 9.19
CA CYS A 230 -4.93 21.52 10.32
C CYS A 230 -4.17 20.31 10.86
N SER A 231 -4.83 19.15 10.94
CA SER A 231 -4.21 17.90 11.43
C SER A 231 -3.12 17.41 10.49
N ILE A 232 -3.34 17.47 9.17
CA ILE A 232 -2.32 17.15 8.16
C ILE A 232 -1.12 18.10 8.31
N PHE A 233 -1.37 19.40 8.42
CA PHE A 233 -0.32 20.40 8.58
C PHE A 233 0.49 20.18 9.87
N LEU A 234 -0.19 20.08 11.01
CA LEU A 234 0.44 19.86 12.31
C LEU A 234 1.22 18.55 12.34
N MET A 235 0.71 17.48 11.74
CA MET A 235 1.44 16.21 11.63
C MET A 235 2.72 16.37 10.81
N SER A 236 2.66 17.11 9.69
CA SER A 236 3.83 17.34 8.83
C SER A 236 4.93 18.15 9.52
N VAL A 237 4.55 19.13 10.36
CA VAL A 237 5.49 20.01 11.06
C VAL A 237 6.00 19.37 12.34
N ALA A 238 5.14 18.73 13.13
CA ALA A 238 5.50 18.15 14.42
C ALA A 238 6.31 16.86 14.28
N ASN A 239 6.16 16.13 13.18
CA ASN A 239 6.81 14.83 12.98
C ASN A 239 7.39 14.69 11.56
N PRO A 240 8.43 15.45 11.19
CA PRO A 240 9.06 15.34 9.87
C PRO A 240 9.62 13.94 9.62
N ASP A 241 10.15 13.28 10.65
CA ASP A 241 10.67 11.90 10.58
C ASP A 241 9.57 10.87 10.33
N LEU A 242 8.33 11.15 10.74
CA LEU A 242 7.19 10.27 10.47
C LEU A 242 6.88 10.23 8.97
N THR A 243 6.96 11.38 8.30
CA THR A 243 6.75 11.44 6.84
C THR A 243 7.87 10.71 6.10
N ARG A 244 9.14 10.89 6.53
CA ARG A 244 10.29 10.20 5.95
C ARG A 244 10.22 8.67 6.14
N SER A 245 9.89 8.22 7.35
CA SER A 245 9.72 6.79 7.63
C SER A 245 8.56 6.20 6.83
N PHE A 246 7.43 6.90 6.72
CA PHE A 246 6.32 6.44 5.87
C PHE A 246 6.72 6.30 4.40
N VAL A 247 7.46 7.28 3.84
CA VAL A 247 7.99 7.20 2.47
C VAL A 247 8.90 5.99 2.30
N LYS A 248 9.85 5.78 3.23
CA LYS A 248 10.75 4.64 3.20
C LYS A 248 9.99 3.31 3.25
N ASP A 249 9.12 3.14 4.25
CA ASP A 249 8.39 1.90 4.48
C ASP A 249 7.42 1.59 3.32
N SER A 250 6.77 2.62 2.75
CA SER A 250 5.88 2.44 1.59
C SER A 250 6.64 2.07 0.32
N ARG A 251 7.83 2.62 0.10
CA ARG A 251 8.72 2.23 -1.00
C ARG A 251 9.20 0.80 -0.86
N GLU A 252 9.65 0.40 0.33
CA GLU A 252 10.07 -0.98 0.59
C GLU A 252 8.92 -1.98 0.40
N ALA A 253 7.74 -1.67 0.95
CA ALA A 253 6.57 -2.53 0.78
C ALA A 253 6.11 -2.64 -0.68
N ARG A 254 6.19 -1.55 -1.45
CA ARG A 254 5.93 -1.55 -2.89
C ARG A 254 6.96 -2.38 -3.65
N TYR A 255 8.25 -2.22 -3.34
CA TYR A 255 9.31 -2.98 -3.97
C TYR A 255 9.10 -4.48 -3.78
N LYS A 256 8.82 -4.92 -2.54
CA LYS A 256 8.42 -6.30 -2.22
C LYS A 256 7.20 -6.76 -3.03
N GLU A 257 6.14 -5.96 -3.08
CA GLU A 257 4.95 -6.27 -3.90
C GLU A 257 5.31 -6.46 -5.38
N SER A 258 6.16 -5.60 -5.95
CA SER A 258 6.56 -5.69 -7.36
C SER A 258 7.36 -6.95 -7.69
N ARG A 259 8.23 -7.42 -6.78
CA ARG A 259 9.05 -8.63 -7.00
C ARG A 259 8.20 -9.88 -7.14
N ILE A 260 7.07 -9.95 -6.46
CA ILE A 260 6.14 -11.08 -6.54
C ILE A 260 4.92 -10.79 -7.44
N SER A 261 4.84 -9.59 -8.02
CA SER A 261 3.72 -9.19 -8.88
C SER A 261 3.76 -9.95 -10.19
N GLY A 262 2.63 -10.56 -10.57
CA GLY A 262 2.53 -11.37 -11.79
C GLY A 262 2.85 -12.85 -11.60
N LEU A 263 3.31 -13.28 -10.42
CA LEU A 263 3.42 -14.70 -10.08
C LEU A 263 2.11 -15.23 -9.50
N ASP A 264 1.63 -16.36 -10.00
CA ASP A 264 0.62 -17.15 -9.28
C ASP A 264 1.31 -17.86 -8.11
N LEU A 265 1.32 -17.19 -6.96
CA LEU A 265 1.97 -17.69 -5.75
C LEU A 265 1.45 -19.08 -5.33
N ASN A 266 0.18 -19.39 -5.57
CA ASN A 266 -0.36 -20.70 -5.21
C ASN A 266 0.24 -21.78 -6.12
N THR A 267 0.30 -21.53 -7.42
CA THR A 267 0.95 -22.44 -8.37
C THR A 267 2.43 -22.62 -8.04
N VAL A 268 3.15 -21.54 -7.72
CA VAL A 268 4.57 -21.64 -7.34
C VAL A 268 4.74 -22.47 -6.06
N LEU A 269 3.89 -22.28 -5.05
CA LEU A 269 3.96 -23.06 -3.80
C LEU A 269 3.63 -24.54 -4.02
N ILE A 270 2.64 -24.86 -4.86
CA ILE A 270 2.30 -26.25 -5.22
C ILE A 270 3.48 -26.90 -5.95
N ARG A 271 4.05 -26.24 -6.96
CA ARG A 271 5.22 -26.77 -7.68
C ARG A 271 6.44 -26.89 -6.77
N LEU A 272 6.66 -25.94 -5.86
CA LEU A 272 7.73 -26.00 -4.88
C LEU A 272 7.58 -27.24 -3.99
N ASP A 273 6.36 -27.51 -3.50
CA ASP A 273 6.10 -28.72 -2.72
C ASP A 273 6.37 -29.98 -3.54
N GLU A 274 5.87 -30.06 -4.78
CA GLU A 274 6.11 -31.19 -5.69
C GLU A 274 7.61 -31.45 -5.93
N LEU A 275 8.40 -30.40 -6.18
CA LEU A 275 9.84 -30.52 -6.37
C LEU A 275 10.56 -31.06 -5.12
N MET A 276 10.04 -30.74 -3.94
CA MET A 276 10.62 -31.18 -2.69
C MET A 276 10.12 -32.57 -2.30
N THR A 277 8.83 -32.87 -2.37
CA THR A 277 8.25 -34.13 -1.89
C THR A 277 8.34 -35.26 -2.91
N VAL A 278 8.06 -34.96 -4.18
CA VAL A 278 8.02 -35.96 -5.26
C VAL A 278 9.39 -36.10 -5.92
N LYS A 279 9.96 -34.99 -6.42
CA LYS A 279 11.27 -35.04 -7.08
C LYS A 279 12.45 -35.11 -6.12
N ARG A 280 12.23 -34.86 -4.82
CA ARG A 280 13.24 -34.92 -3.75
C ARG A 280 14.51 -34.16 -4.10
N LEU A 281 14.40 -32.96 -4.66
CA LEU A 281 15.56 -32.16 -5.06
C LEU A 281 16.52 -31.86 -3.90
N TYR A 282 16.04 -31.89 -2.65
CA TYR A 282 16.88 -31.74 -1.47
C TYR A 282 17.99 -32.79 -1.36
N LEU A 283 17.88 -33.92 -2.04
CA LEU A 283 18.91 -34.96 -2.09
C LEU A 283 20.14 -34.55 -2.91
N ASP A 284 20.03 -33.59 -3.84
CA ASP A 284 21.20 -33.00 -4.50
C ASP A 284 21.98 -32.16 -3.48
N GLU A 285 23.17 -32.63 -3.11
CA GLU A 285 24.06 -31.93 -2.18
C GLU A 285 24.46 -30.53 -2.69
N ASN A 286 24.45 -30.34 -4.02
CA ASN A 286 24.78 -29.09 -4.70
C ASN A 286 23.53 -28.25 -5.01
N LEU A 287 22.37 -28.56 -4.41
CA LEU A 287 21.16 -27.75 -4.57
C LEU A 287 21.39 -26.34 -4.03
N THR A 288 21.23 -25.34 -4.89
CA THR A 288 21.29 -23.92 -4.53
C THR A 288 19.93 -23.27 -4.73
N LEU A 289 19.72 -22.12 -4.09
CA LEU A 289 18.52 -21.31 -4.30
C LEU A 289 18.34 -20.95 -5.78
N GLY A 290 19.43 -20.70 -6.51
CA GLY A 290 19.41 -20.41 -7.95
C GLY A 290 18.89 -21.59 -8.78
N LYS A 291 19.36 -22.81 -8.49
CA LYS A 291 18.89 -24.03 -9.16
C LYS A 291 17.42 -24.29 -8.90
N LEU A 292 16.98 -24.17 -7.64
CA LEU A 292 15.58 -24.38 -7.29
C LEU A 292 14.66 -23.32 -7.92
N ALA A 293 15.13 -22.07 -8.02
CA ALA A 293 14.40 -21.01 -8.70
C ALA A 293 14.27 -21.27 -10.20
N ALA A 294 15.33 -21.77 -10.85
CA ALA A 294 15.30 -22.14 -12.26
C ALA A 294 14.29 -23.26 -12.54
N GLU A 295 14.22 -24.29 -11.69
CA GLU A 295 13.22 -25.37 -11.80
C GLU A 295 11.78 -24.88 -11.60
N LEU A 296 11.60 -23.79 -10.86
CA LEU A 296 10.30 -23.15 -10.62
C LEU A 296 9.92 -22.12 -11.68
N ASP A 297 10.82 -21.83 -12.63
CA ASP A 297 10.67 -20.74 -13.60
C ASP A 297 10.45 -19.37 -12.92
N VAL A 298 11.19 -19.12 -11.84
CA VAL A 298 11.19 -17.85 -11.11
C VAL A 298 12.60 -17.31 -10.94
N GLN A 299 12.74 -16.02 -10.69
CA GLN A 299 14.04 -15.44 -10.36
C GLN A 299 14.46 -15.85 -8.94
N THR A 300 15.75 -16.09 -8.73
CA THR A 300 16.34 -16.49 -7.43
C THR A 300 15.87 -15.61 -6.28
N HIS A 301 15.76 -14.33 -6.56
CA HIS A 301 15.41 -13.30 -5.60
C HIS A 301 13.92 -13.36 -5.21
N GLN A 302 13.05 -13.80 -6.14
CA GLN A 302 11.62 -14.01 -5.91
C GLN A 302 11.41 -15.25 -5.05
N LEU A 303 12.12 -16.34 -5.33
CA LEU A 303 12.07 -17.55 -4.51
C LEU A 303 12.54 -17.28 -3.08
N SER A 304 13.64 -16.53 -2.90
CA SER A 304 14.09 -16.14 -1.55
C SER A 304 13.00 -15.41 -0.76
N GLU A 305 12.27 -14.51 -1.44
CA GLU A 305 11.21 -13.73 -0.81
C GLU A 305 9.98 -14.59 -0.51
N ILE A 306 9.61 -15.50 -1.42
CA ILE A 306 8.51 -16.46 -1.20
C ILE A 306 8.81 -17.33 0.03
N LEU A 307 10.01 -17.90 0.14
CA LEU A 307 10.39 -18.74 1.29
C LEU A 307 10.35 -17.94 2.60
N ASN A 308 10.95 -16.75 2.63
CA ASN A 308 11.00 -15.93 3.84
C ASN A 308 9.63 -15.39 4.26
N VAL A 309 8.82 -14.89 3.31
CA VAL A 309 7.55 -14.21 3.61
C VAL A 309 6.40 -15.20 3.79
N ARG A 310 6.34 -16.27 2.98
CA ARG A 310 5.23 -17.23 3.01
C ARG A 310 5.48 -18.41 3.93
N LEU A 311 6.72 -18.90 3.98
CA LEU A 311 7.06 -20.07 4.79
C LEU A 311 7.80 -19.70 6.08
N GLY A 312 8.24 -18.44 6.23
CA GLY A 312 8.97 -17.99 7.42
C GLY A 312 10.35 -18.64 7.56
N LYS A 313 10.95 -19.10 6.45
CA LYS A 313 12.19 -19.89 6.45
C LYS A 313 13.17 -19.37 5.42
N SER A 314 14.45 -19.35 5.77
CA SER A 314 15.52 -19.23 4.79
C SER A 314 15.59 -20.49 3.91
N PHE A 315 16.18 -20.37 2.72
CA PHE A 315 16.44 -21.51 1.83
C PHE A 315 17.18 -22.65 2.53
N ARG A 316 18.21 -22.30 3.33
CA ARG A 316 19.01 -23.28 4.06
C ARG A 316 18.17 -24.05 5.07
N GLU A 317 17.37 -23.38 5.88
CA GLU A 317 16.48 -24.01 6.85
C GLU A 317 15.42 -24.87 6.15
N TYR A 318 14.87 -24.36 5.05
CA TYR A 318 13.86 -25.06 4.27
C TYR A 318 14.39 -26.40 3.73
N VAL A 319 15.54 -26.41 3.06
CA VAL A 319 16.16 -27.64 2.54
C VAL A 319 16.65 -28.56 3.65
N THR A 320 17.30 -28.00 4.68
CA THR A 320 17.84 -28.79 5.80
C THR A 320 16.76 -29.61 6.48
N ARG A 321 15.56 -29.06 6.65
CA ARG A 321 14.44 -29.80 7.23
C ARG A 321 14.12 -31.08 6.45
N PHE A 322 13.95 -31.01 5.13
CA PHE A 322 13.69 -32.18 4.31
C PHE A 322 14.82 -33.21 4.37
N ARG A 323 16.08 -32.74 4.37
CA ARG A 323 17.24 -33.63 4.50
C ARG A 323 17.27 -34.35 5.85
N LEU A 324 16.92 -33.66 6.94
CA LEU A 324 16.85 -34.26 8.27
C LEU A 324 15.71 -35.28 8.39
N GLU A 325 14.55 -34.97 7.83
CA GLU A 325 13.39 -35.87 7.78
C GLU A 325 13.74 -37.15 6.98
N GLU A 326 14.36 -37.02 5.80
CA GLU A 326 14.84 -38.18 5.03
C GLU A 326 15.89 -38.99 5.80
N ALA A 327 16.83 -38.31 6.47
CA ALA A 327 17.84 -39.01 7.27
C ALA A 327 17.20 -39.83 8.39
N ALA A 328 16.19 -39.28 9.07
CA ALA A 328 15.45 -40.01 10.11
C ALA A 328 14.73 -41.24 9.52
N ASP A 329 14.08 -41.09 8.37
CA ASP A 329 13.40 -42.20 7.68
C ASP A 329 14.38 -43.30 7.30
N LEU A 330 15.54 -42.97 6.74
CA LEU A 330 16.60 -43.93 6.40
C LEU A 330 17.18 -44.62 7.65
N LEU A 331 17.37 -43.89 8.77
CA LEU A 331 17.87 -44.48 10.01
C LEU A 331 16.93 -45.54 10.58
N LEU A 332 15.62 -45.39 10.39
CA LEU A 332 14.59 -46.29 10.92
C LEU A 332 14.19 -47.39 9.93
N GLY A 333 14.18 -47.08 8.64
CA GLY A 333 13.85 -48.01 7.56
C GLY A 333 15.01 -48.95 7.21
N GLU A 334 16.25 -48.49 7.37
CA GLU A 334 17.47 -49.22 6.98
C GLU A 334 18.47 -49.30 8.14
N PRO A 335 18.18 -50.06 9.21
CA PRO A 335 18.98 -50.07 10.45
C PRO A 335 20.44 -50.51 10.25
N GLU A 336 20.72 -51.32 9.23
CA GLU A 336 22.06 -51.81 8.87
C GLU A 336 22.88 -50.76 8.09
N ARG A 337 22.24 -49.71 7.55
CA ARG A 337 22.95 -48.69 6.78
C ARG A 337 23.84 -47.86 7.68
N SER A 338 25.09 -47.66 7.29
CA SER A 338 26.02 -46.85 8.08
C SER A 338 25.55 -45.39 8.16
N ILE A 339 25.80 -44.73 9.29
CA ILE A 339 25.43 -43.31 9.48
C ILE A 339 26.07 -42.42 8.41
N LEU A 340 27.29 -42.75 7.99
CA LEU A 340 27.98 -42.03 6.91
C LEU A 340 27.25 -42.18 5.57
N SER A 341 26.72 -43.38 5.27
CA SER A 341 25.92 -43.59 4.06
C SER A 341 24.58 -42.85 4.13
N VAL A 342 23.90 -42.86 5.29
CA VAL A 342 22.65 -42.10 5.51
C VAL A 342 22.88 -40.61 5.32
N LEU A 343 23.99 -40.07 5.81
CA LEU A 343 24.33 -38.66 5.66
C LEU A 343 24.38 -38.25 4.18
N TYR A 344 25.13 -38.98 3.35
CA TYR A 344 25.23 -38.64 1.92
C TYR A 344 23.92 -38.91 1.19
N ALA A 345 23.24 -40.00 1.54
CA ALA A 345 21.96 -40.37 0.95
C ALA A 345 20.82 -39.39 1.26
N SER A 346 20.94 -38.61 2.32
CA SER A 346 20.00 -37.53 2.67
C SER A 346 20.42 -36.17 2.12
N GLY A 347 21.47 -36.11 1.28
CA GLY A 347 21.91 -34.90 0.59
C GLY A 347 22.83 -33.98 1.41
N PHE A 348 23.34 -34.40 2.56
CA PHE A 348 24.39 -33.65 3.27
C PHE A 348 25.77 -33.91 2.64
N ASN A 349 26.63 -32.89 2.67
CA ASN A 349 28.01 -32.97 2.19
C ASN A 349 29.06 -32.88 3.31
N SER A 350 28.64 -32.75 4.57
CA SER A 350 29.52 -32.53 5.71
C SER A 350 29.05 -33.25 6.97
N LYS A 351 29.93 -34.09 7.52
CA LYS A 351 29.72 -34.83 8.77
C LYS A 351 29.46 -33.92 9.96
N SER A 352 30.22 -32.84 10.12
CA SER A 352 30.06 -31.92 11.25
C SER A 352 28.72 -31.18 11.17
N SER A 353 28.32 -30.73 9.98
CA SER A 353 27.04 -30.05 9.78
C SER A 353 25.86 -31.00 10.01
N PHE A 354 25.93 -32.23 9.51
CA PHE A 354 24.88 -33.23 9.71
C PHE A 354 24.65 -33.54 11.19
N HIS A 355 25.70 -33.94 11.91
CA HIS A 355 25.57 -34.31 13.32
C HIS A 355 25.01 -33.15 14.17
N LYS A 356 25.52 -31.93 13.96
CA LYS A 356 25.06 -30.74 14.68
C LYS A 356 23.58 -30.45 14.41
N LEU A 357 23.20 -30.34 13.13
CA LEU A 357 21.82 -29.98 12.76
C LEU A 357 20.82 -31.08 13.13
N PHE A 358 21.21 -32.36 13.04
CA PHE A 358 20.38 -33.48 13.46
C PHE A 358 20.14 -33.45 14.97
N GLN A 359 21.18 -33.20 15.76
CA GLN A 359 21.07 -33.08 17.21
C GLN A 359 20.25 -31.85 17.63
N GLU A 360 20.42 -30.71 16.96
CA GLU A 360 19.61 -29.51 17.21
C GLU A 360 18.12 -29.75 16.91
N TYR A 361 17.81 -30.50 15.85
CA TYR A 361 16.43 -30.73 15.40
C TYR A 361 15.70 -31.84 16.18
N TYR A 362 16.37 -32.99 16.41
CA TYR A 362 15.77 -34.16 17.07
C TYR A 362 16.17 -34.29 18.56
N GLY A 363 17.03 -33.42 19.08
CA GLY A 363 17.48 -33.42 20.47
C GLY A 363 18.45 -34.54 20.85
N CYS A 364 18.89 -35.36 19.89
CA CYS A 364 19.83 -36.47 20.10
C CYS A 364 20.67 -36.74 18.84
N SER A 365 21.80 -37.44 19.00
CA SER A 365 22.64 -37.79 17.86
C SER A 365 21.97 -38.81 16.93
N PRO A 366 22.34 -38.90 15.64
CA PRO A 366 21.83 -39.90 14.71
C PRO A 366 21.94 -41.35 15.21
N SER A 367 23.03 -41.69 15.91
CA SER A 367 23.24 -43.01 16.52
C SER A 367 22.24 -43.28 17.64
N GLU A 368 22.06 -42.29 18.53
CA GLU A 368 21.12 -42.39 19.65
C GLU A 368 19.67 -42.46 19.15
N PHE A 369 19.33 -41.68 18.12
CA PHE A 369 18.02 -41.70 17.48
C PHE A 369 17.67 -43.10 16.98
N ARG A 370 18.60 -43.74 16.25
CA ARG A 370 18.44 -45.13 15.78
C ARG A 370 18.26 -46.12 16.93
N ASN A 371 19.10 -46.02 17.97
CA ASN A 371 19.07 -46.93 19.11
C ASN A 371 17.79 -46.76 19.95
N ARG A 372 17.34 -45.52 20.16
CA ARG A 372 16.15 -45.21 20.96
C ARG A 372 14.88 -45.78 20.32
N GLU A 373 14.69 -45.59 19.02
CA GLU A 373 13.48 -46.03 18.34
C GLU A 373 13.51 -47.54 18.02
N SER A 374 14.68 -48.13 17.79
CA SER A 374 14.80 -49.60 17.69
C SER A 374 14.48 -50.30 19.02
N LEU A 375 14.85 -49.72 20.17
CA LEU A 375 14.48 -50.22 21.51
C LEU A 375 12.97 -50.09 21.77
N LYS A 376 12.33 -49.04 21.26
CA LYS A 376 10.89 -48.82 21.35
C LYS A 376 10.13 -49.87 20.53
N LYS A 377 10.53 -50.08 19.27
CA LYS A 377 9.96 -51.10 18.37
C LYS A 377 10.13 -52.52 18.94
N ARG A 378 11.27 -52.84 19.58
CA ARG A 378 11.48 -54.13 20.26
C ARG A 378 10.61 -54.32 21.51
N ARG A 379 10.34 -53.25 22.28
CA ARG A 379 9.39 -53.31 23.41
C ARG A 379 7.95 -53.51 22.95
N ASP A 380 7.55 -52.84 21.88
CA ASP A 380 6.20 -52.98 21.32
C ASP A 380 5.99 -54.39 20.72
N PHE A 381 7.01 -54.97 20.10
CA PHE A 381 6.98 -56.37 19.63
C PHE A 381 7.05 -57.40 20.78
N SER A 382 7.76 -57.11 21.87
CA SER A 382 7.85 -58.01 23.04
C SER A 382 6.59 -57.99 23.91
N ASN A 383 5.74 -56.96 23.78
CA ASN A 383 4.46 -56.84 24.48
C ASN A 383 3.25 -57.24 23.61
N ALA A 384 3.48 -57.67 22.36
CA ALA A 384 2.46 -58.28 21.54
C ALA A 384 2.39 -59.78 21.89
N ASP A 385 1.22 -60.25 22.35
CA ASP A 385 1.00 -61.68 22.64
C ASP A 385 1.31 -62.53 21.39
N PRO A 386 1.90 -63.73 21.56
CA PRO A 386 2.17 -64.61 20.44
C PRO A 386 0.86 -64.95 19.72
N PRO A 387 0.84 -65.04 18.37
CA PRO A 387 -0.34 -65.50 17.67
C PRO A 387 -0.64 -66.94 18.11
N ASP A 388 -1.88 -67.18 18.51
CA ASP A 388 -2.38 -68.50 18.89
C ASP A 388 -2.02 -69.52 17.78
N LEU A 389 -1.13 -70.44 18.11
CA LEU A 389 -0.84 -71.62 17.30
C LEU A 389 -2.09 -72.51 17.35
N ILE A 390 -2.77 -72.66 16.21
CA ILE A 390 -3.78 -73.71 15.97
C ILE A 390 -3.06 -75.01 15.64
#